data_AF-A0AAV4U0P2-F1
#
_entry.id   AF-A0AAV4U0P2-F1
#
_cell.length_a   1.000
_cell.length_b   1.000
_cell.length_c   1.000
_cell.angle_alpha   90.00
_cell.angle_beta   90.00
_cell.angle_gamma   90.00
#
_symmetry.space_group_name_H-M   'P 1'
#
loop_
_entity.id
_entity.type
_entity.pdbx_description
1 polymer ?
#
loop_
_entity_poly.entity_id
_entity_poly.type
_entity_poly.pdbx_seq_one_letter_code
_entity_poly.pdbx_strand_id
1 'polypeptide(L)'
;MENKPNKKIGGPDCIVEIEESLFTKRKNNCGRVLPEQWVFGGICRETKDSFVVTVPNRTGSTLLDKIIENIADGSTIYSDSWEGYQTNRIEIEGFLNAKVNHKYSFIDPDTGVRTQTVGRMWGNAKWRNKGHKETARHHLESYLPEFIWRQHQLKENRDCFESMLNSISAHFPPKSD
;
A
#
# COMPACT_ATOMS: atom_id res chain seq x y z
N MET A 1 8.64 -0.90 21.79
CA MET A 1 8.11 -0.15 20.63
C MET A 1 6.75 0.35 21.05
N GLU A 2 6.62 1.63 21.38
CA GLU A 2 5.30 2.20 21.70
C GLU A 2 4.43 2.12 20.44
N ASN A 3 3.28 1.43 20.55
CA ASN A 3 2.24 1.40 19.54
C ASN A 3 1.65 2.81 19.41
N LYS A 4 2.30 3.69 18.64
CA LYS A 4 1.59 4.83 18.05
C LYS A 4 0.48 4.23 17.19
N PRO A 5 -0.80 4.63 17.39
CA PRO A 5 -1.86 4.20 16.49
C PRO A 5 -1.41 4.58 15.07
N ASN A 6 -1.38 3.58 14.20
CA ASN A 6 -0.97 3.78 12.81
C ASN A 6 -1.89 4.86 12.24
N LYS A 7 -1.33 5.98 11.79
CA LYS A 7 -2.14 7.10 11.29
C LYS A 7 -2.88 6.60 10.05
N LYS A 8 -4.21 6.45 10.15
CA LYS A 8 -5.07 6.13 9.01
C LYS A 8 -4.90 7.21 7.91
N ILE A 9 -4.93 6.79 6.65
CA ILE A 9 -4.86 7.70 5.50
C ILE A 9 -6.26 8.08 5.00
N GLY A 10 -6.37 9.18 4.27
CA GLY A 10 -7.65 9.67 3.75
C GLY A 10 -8.44 10.49 4.78
N GLY A 11 -9.77 10.36 4.72
CA GLY A 11 -10.74 11.11 5.52
C GLY A 11 -11.88 11.65 4.63
N PRO A 12 -12.79 12.45 5.21
CA PRO A 12 -13.82 13.15 4.45
C PRO A 12 -13.22 13.89 3.25
N ASP A 13 -13.93 13.83 2.12
CA ASP A 13 -13.52 14.42 0.83
C ASP A 13 -12.21 13.91 0.23
N CYS A 14 -11.61 12.85 0.80
CA CYS A 14 -10.41 12.21 0.26
C CYS A 14 -10.75 10.94 -0.52
N ILE A 15 -10.03 10.72 -1.61
CA ILE A 15 -10.10 9.51 -2.41
C ILE A 15 -8.90 8.63 -2.09
N VAL A 16 -9.15 7.42 -1.61
CA VAL A 16 -8.11 6.41 -1.38
C VAL A 16 -8.22 5.34 -2.46
N GLU A 17 -7.22 5.27 -3.33
CA GLU A 17 -7.08 4.19 -4.29
C GLU A 17 -6.47 2.97 -3.60
N ILE A 18 -7.12 1.80 -3.72
CA ILE A 18 -6.66 0.53 -3.14
C ILE A 18 -6.39 -0.50 -4.24
N GLU A 19 -5.39 -1.36 -4.02
CA GLU A 19 -5.08 -2.45 -4.94
C GLU A 19 -4.24 -3.51 -4.20
N GLU A 20 -4.40 -4.78 -4.54
CA GLU A 20 -3.53 -5.86 -4.09
C GLU A 20 -2.36 -6.12 -5.04
N SER A 21 -1.25 -6.61 -4.48
CA SER A 21 -0.07 -6.90 -5.27
C SER A 21 0.63 -8.18 -4.81
N LEU A 22 0.85 -9.08 -5.76
CA LEU A 22 1.67 -10.26 -5.54
C LEU A 22 3.16 -9.90 -5.71
N PHE A 23 3.97 -10.13 -4.68
CA PHE A 23 5.42 -9.85 -4.68
C PHE A 23 6.28 -11.03 -5.11
N THR A 24 5.70 -12.23 -5.18
CA THR A 24 6.37 -13.45 -5.63
C THR A 24 5.67 -14.00 -6.87
N LYS A 25 6.33 -13.96 -8.02
CA LYS A 25 5.81 -14.58 -9.25
C LYS A 25 6.85 -15.53 -9.82
N ARG A 26 6.42 -16.72 -10.23
CA ARG A 26 7.29 -17.65 -10.96
C ARG A 26 7.76 -16.99 -12.25
N LYS A 27 9.07 -17.06 -12.52
CA LYS A 27 9.61 -16.64 -13.82
C LYS A 27 8.98 -17.51 -14.90
N ASN A 28 8.25 -16.88 -15.81
CA ASN A 28 7.54 -17.52 -16.92
C ASN A 28 6.55 -18.63 -16.50
N ASN A 29 5.99 -18.57 -15.28
CA ASN A 29 5.14 -19.64 -14.73
C ASN A 29 5.82 -21.03 -14.70
N CYS A 30 7.15 -21.08 -14.70
CA CYS A 30 7.97 -22.31 -14.72
C CYS A 30 8.86 -22.43 -13.47
N GLY A 31 9.36 -23.64 -13.19
CA GLY A 31 10.29 -23.91 -12.09
C GLY A 31 9.62 -24.07 -10.71
N ARG A 32 10.39 -23.83 -9.63
CA ARG A 32 9.95 -24.07 -8.24
C ARG A 32 8.69 -23.28 -7.88
N VAL A 33 7.72 -23.96 -7.25
CA VAL A 33 6.56 -23.31 -6.63
C VAL A 33 6.96 -22.85 -5.24
N LEU A 34 6.76 -21.56 -4.99
CA LEU A 34 7.01 -20.92 -3.70
C LEU A 34 5.68 -20.37 -3.17
N PRO A 35 5.49 -20.31 -1.84
CA PRO A 35 4.32 -19.67 -1.26
C PRO A 35 4.11 -18.25 -1.80
N GLU A 36 2.87 -17.85 -2.00
CA GLU A 36 2.56 -16.49 -2.44
C GLU A 36 2.80 -15.49 -1.31
N GLN A 37 3.34 -14.31 -1.63
CA GLN A 37 3.42 -13.17 -0.70
C GLN A 37 2.51 -12.05 -1.22
N TRP A 38 1.29 -12.04 -0.70
CA TRP A 38 0.32 -10.99 -0.98
C TRP A 38 0.60 -9.77 -0.12
N VAL A 39 0.55 -8.61 -0.77
CA VAL A 39 0.63 -7.31 -0.12
C VAL A 39 -0.59 -6.53 -0.55
N PHE A 40 -1.26 -5.90 0.40
CA PHE A 40 -2.35 -4.98 0.16
C PHE A 40 -1.90 -3.57 0.49
N GLY A 41 -2.44 -2.57 -0.20
CA GLY A 41 -2.02 -1.19 0.00
C GLY A 41 -2.97 -0.21 -0.63
N GLY A 42 -2.80 1.04 -0.24
CA GLY A 42 -3.57 2.14 -0.78
C GLY A 42 -2.83 3.46 -0.68
N ILE A 43 -3.27 4.41 -1.52
CA ILE A 43 -2.75 5.77 -1.56
C ILE A 43 -3.88 6.77 -1.63
N CYS A 44 -3.82 7.79 -0.78
CA CYS A 44 -4.71 8.94 -0.83
C CYS A 44 -4.26 9.88 -1.96
N ARG A 45 -5.18 10.25 -2.85
CA ARG A 45 -4.87 11.12 -3.99
C ARG A 45 -4.48 12.52 -3.56
N GLU A 46 -5.13 13.05 -2.54
CA GLU A 46 -5.01 14.43 -2.09
C GLU A 46 -3.73 14.60 -1.27
N THR A 47 -3.53 13.74 -0.27
CA THR A 47 -2.41 13.86 0.67
C THR A 47 -1.15 13.15 0.19
N LYS A 48 -1.25 12.21 -0.76
CA LYS A 48 -0.19 11.27 -1.14
C LYS A 48 0.30 10.35 -0.01
N ASP A 49 -0.42 10.33 1.12
CA ASP A 49 -0.15 9.37 2.18
C ASP A 49 -0.55 7.97 1.69
N SER A 50 0.24 6.97 2.06
CA SER A 50 0.07 5.59 1.60
C SER A 50 0.31 4.59 2.72
N PHE A 51 -0.28 3.42 2.59
CA PHE A 51 0.02 2.25 3.40
C PHE A 51 0.30 1.05 2.51
N VAL A 52 1.16 0.15 2.99
CA VAL A 52 1.38 -1.17 2.41
C VAL A 52 1.52 -2.18 3.55
N VAL A 53 0.79 -3.29 3.47
CA VAL A 53 0.71 -4.30 4.51
C VAL A 53 0.72 -5.69 3.90
N THR A 54 1.44 -6.62 4.52
CA THR A 54 1.36 -8.04 4.15
C THR A 54 0.01 -8.60 4.54
N VAL A 55 -0.56 -9.45 3.68
CA VAL A 55 -1.81 -10.15 3.97
C VAL A 55 -1.64 -11.65 3.68
N PRO A 56 -2.22 -12.54 4.50
CA PRO A 56 -2.09 -13.99 4.28
C PRO A 56 -2.82 -14.46 3.02
N ASN A 57 -3.86 -13.73 2.61
CA ASN A 57 -4.67 -13.98 1.43
C ASN A 57 -5.41 -12.67 1.07
N ARG A 58 -6.13 -12.71 -0.05
CA ARG A 58 -6.91 -11.59 -0.58
C ARG A 58 -8.41 -11.76 -0.39
N THR A 59 -8.86 -12.54 0.61
CA THR A 59 -10.31 -12.67 0.86
C THR A 59 -10.93 -11.33 1.24
N GLY A 60 -12.21 -11.15 0.96
CA GLY A 60 -12.89 -9.90 1.29
C GLY A 60 -12.91 -9.56 2.77
N SER A 61 -12.92 -10.56 3.66
CA SER A 61 -12.72 -10.31 5.10
C SER A 61 -11.35 -9.72 5.40
N THR A 62 -10.28 -10.36 4.90
CA THR A 62 -8.91 -9.91 5.14
C THR A 62 -8.68 -8.50 4.60
N LEU A 63 -9.21 -8.20 3.40
CA LEU A 63 -9.07 -6.88 2.80
C LEU A 63 -9.92 -5.82 3.51
N LEU A 64 -11.15 -6.15 3.91
CA LEU A 64 -12.00 -5.25 4.67
C LEU A 64 -11.36 -4.89 6.02
N ASP A 65 -10.82 -5.86 6.74
CA ASP A 65 -10.10 -5.62 8.00
C ASP A 65 -8.95 -4.62 7.77
N LYS A 66 -8.18 -4.78 6.68
CA LYS A 66 -7.10 -3.85 6.34
C LYS A 66 -7.58 -2.48 5.87
N ILE A 67 -8.74 -2.39 5.21
CA ILE A 67 -9.37 -1.11 4.89
C ILE A 67 -9.72 -0.37 6.18
N ILE A 68 -10.43 -1.02 7.11
CA ILE A 68 -10.85 -0.43 8.39
C ILE A 68 -9.64 0.00 9.23
N GLU A 69 -8.59 -0.82 9.27
CA GLU A 69 -7.38 -0.53 10.04
C GLU A 69 -6.60 0.69 9.50
N ASN A 70 -6.59 0.91 8.18
CA ASN A 70 -5.64 1.84 7.53
C ASN A 70 -6.29 3.05 6.85
N ILE A 71 -7.60 3.04 6.60
CA ILE A 71 -8.32 4.11 5.90
C ILE A 71 -9.27 4.80 6.87
N ALA A 72 -9.17 6.13 6.92
CA ALA A 72 -9.98 6.96 7.80
C ALA A 72 -11.44 6.99 7.34
N ASP A 73 -12.34 6.94 8.30
CA ASP A 73 -13.79 6.92 8.07
C ASP A 73 -14.23 8.15 7.25
N GLY A 74 -15.26 7.99 6.42
CA GLY A 74 -15.72 9.03 5.50
C GLY A 74 -14.90 9.20 4.22
N SER A 75 -13.85 8.38 4.02
CA SER A 75 -13.12 8.33 2.74
C SER A 75 -13.97 7.74 1.61
N THR A 76 -13.67 8.15 0.38
CA THR A 76 -14.12 7.47 -0.83
C THR A 76 -13.06 6.48 -1.30
N ILE A 77 -13.40 5.21 -1.40
CA ILE A 77 -12.50 4.14 -1.83
C ILE A 77 -12.65 3.91 -3.33
N TYR A 78 -11.52 3.95 -4.04
CA TYR A 78 -11.43 3.62 -5.46
C TYR A 78 -10.69 2.28 -5.60
N SER A 79 -11.37 1.24 -6.09
CA SER A 79 -10.77 -0.07 -6.35
C SER A 79 -10.89 -0.45 -7.83
N ASP A 80 -10.18 -1.51 -8.23
CA ASP A 80 -10.59 -2.21 -9.43
C ASP A 80 -11.90 -3.00 -9.17
N SER A 81 -12.58 -3.42 -10.23
CA SER A 81 -13.83 -4.19 -10.12
C SER A 81 -13.61 -5.64 -9.67
N TRP A 82 -12.59 -5.92 -8.85
CA TRP A 82 -12.35 -7.26 -8.34
C TRP A 82 -13.39 -7.67 -7.29
N GLU A 83 -13.97 -8.85 -7.48
CA GLU A 83 -15.06 -9.38 -6.65
C GLU A 83 -14.65 -9.55 -5.18
N GLY A 84 -13.36 -9.79 -4.93
CA GLY A 84 -12.81 -9.99 -3.59
C GLY A 84 -13.03 -8.81 -2.65
N TYR A 85 -13.20 -7.58 -3.16
CA TYR A 85 -13.42 -6.40 -2.31
C TYR A 85 -14.76 -6.38 -1.57
N GLN A 86 -15.75 -7.20 -1.97
CA GLN A 86 -17.06 -7.29 -1.31
C GLN A 86 -17.65 -5.90 -1.00
N THR A 87 -17.83 -5.06 -2.01
CA THR A 87 -18.02 -3.62 -1.79
C THR A 87 -19.30 -3.22 -1.09
N ASN A 88 -20.31 -4.08 -1.09
CA ASN A 88 -21.46 -3.94 -0.21
C ASN A 88 -21.06 -3.88 1.27
N ARG A 89 -20.04 -4.63 1.69
CA ARG A 89 -19.51 -4.58 3.06
C ARG A 89 -18.71 -3.31 3.30
N ILE A 90 -17.95 -2.84 2.32
CA ILE A 90 -17.24 -1.56 2.39
C ILE A 90 -18.23 -0.41 2.65
N GLU A 91 -19.35 -0.41 1.93
CA GLU A 91 -20.42 0.58 2.10
C GLU A 91 -21.10 0.50 3.47
N ILE A 92 -21.32 -0.72 4.00
CA ILE A 92 -21.88 -0.94 5.35
C ILE A 92 -20.97 -0.35 6.44
N GLU A 93 -19.65 -0.43 6.27
CA GLU A 93 -18.65 0.15 7.18
C GLU A 93 -18.52 1.67 7.05
N GLY A 94 -19.35 2.32 6.21
CA GLY A 94 -19.43 3.79 6.11
C GLY A 94 -18.49 4.41 5.09
N PHE A 95 -17.85 3.61 4.22
CA PHE A 95 -17.03 4.13 3.13
C PHE A 95 -17.86 4.29 1.86
N LEU A 96 -17.70 5.42 1.18
CA LEU A 96 -18.18 5.54 -0.20
C LEU A 96 -17.27 4.69 -1.10
N ASN A 97 -17.83 4.04 -2.11
CA ASN A 97 -17.08 3.15 -2.97
C ASN A 97 -17.34 3.45 -4.46
N ALA A 98 -16.25 3.52 -5.24
CA ALA A 98 -16.31 3.61 -6.70
C ALA A 98 -15.30 2.64 -7.33
N LYS A 99 -15.60 2.15 -8.53
CA LYS A 99 -14.81 1.10 -9.18
C LYS A 99 -14.51 1.43 -10.62
N VAL A 100 -13.43 0.86 -11.13
CA VAL A 100 -13.14 0.81 -12.56
C VAL A 100 -12.94 -0.63 -13.01
N ASN A 101 -13.58 -1.01 -14.11
CA ASN A 101 -13.41 -2.32 -14.69
C ASN A 101 -12.31 -2.32 -15.77
N HIS A 102 -11.09 -2.72 -15.37
CA HIS A 102 -9.92 -2.77 -16.25
C HIS A 102 -10.02 -3.75 -17.42
N LYS A 103 -11.05 -4.62 -17.46
CA LYS A 103 -11.35 -5.41 -18.67
C LYS A 103 -11.82 -4.52 -19.83
N TYR A 104 -12.51 -3.42 -19.51
CA TYR A 104 -13.18 -2.57 -20.50
C TYR A 104 -12.51 -1.21 -20.64
N SER A 105 -11.98 -0.64 -19.55
CA SER A 105 -11.34 0.67 -19.60
C SER A 105 -10.33 0.90 -18.47
N PHE A 106 -9.33 1.75 -18.72
CA PHE A 106 -8.36 2.21 -17.71
C PHE A 106 -8.87 3.39 -16.87
N ILE A 107 -9.89 4.08 -17.40
CA ILE A 107 -10.65 5.15 -16.76
C ILE A 107 -12.10 4.80 -17.05
N ASP A 108 -12.94 4.74 -16.02
CA ASP A 108 -14.37 4.56 -16.21
C ASP A 108 -14.93 5.77 -16.98
N PRO A 109 -15.56 5.58 -18.15
CA PRO A 109 -15.96 6.68 -19.02
C PRO A 109 -17.10 7.53 -18.44
N ASP A 110 -17.94 6.94 -17.58
CA ASP A 110 -19.12 7.58 -17.03
C ASP A 110 -18.80 8.31 -15.72
N THR A 111 -17.95 7.72 -14.88
CA THR A 111 -17.63 8.22 -13.54
C THR A 111 -16.24 8.86 -13.44
N GLY A 112 -15.36 8.66 -14.41
CA GLY A 112 -13.97 9.13 -14.39
C GLY A 112 -13.07 8.40 -13.38
N VAL A 113 -13.55 7.31 -12.77
CA VAL A 113 -12.80 6.52 -11.78
C VAL A 113 -11.57 5.90 -12.42
N ARG A 114 -10.43 5.93 -11.71
CA ARG A 114 -9.16 5.32 -12.13
C ARG A 114 -8.34 4.90 -10.92
N THR A 115 -7.50 3.87 -11.06
CA THR A 115 -6.60 3.40 -10.00
C THR A 115 -5.12 3.49 -10.40
N GLN A 116 -4.79 4.47 -11.25
CA GLN A 116 -3.45 4.61 -11.81
C GLN A 116 -2.42 5.08 -10.77
N THR A 117 -2.84 5.79 -9.73
CA THR A 117 -1.94 6.30 -8.69
C THR A 117 -1.42 5.15 -7.84
N VAL A 118 -2.32 4.25 -7.41
CA VAL A 118 -1.95 3.03 -6.68
C VAL A 118 -1.16 2.07 -7.56
N GLY A 119 -1.51 1.92 -8.85
CA GLY A 119 -0.72 1.14 -9.80
C GLY A 119 0.72 1.65 -9.97
N ARG A 120 0.91 2.98 -10.02
CA ARG A 120 2.25 3.60 -10.04
C ARG A 120 3.00 3.40 -8.73
N MET A 121 2.31 3.49 -7.58
CA MET A 121 2.89 3.20 -6.27
C MET A 121 3.43 1.76 -6.22
N TRP A 122 2.69 0.78 -6.72
CA TRP A 122 3.17 -0.61 -6.82
C TRP A 122 4.36 -0.77 -7.75
N GLY A 123 4.37 -0.05 -8.87
CA GLY A 123 5.54 0.02 -9.75
C GLY A 123 6.79 0.46 -9.00
N ASN A 124 6.70 1.54 -8.22
CA ASN A 124 7.79 2.06 -7.40
C ASN A 124 8.21 1.08 -6.29
N ALA A 125 7.25 0.50 -5.57
CA ALA A 125 7.50 -0.46 -4.50
C ALA A 125 8.27 -1.70 -5.00
N LYS A 126 7.95 -2.16 -6.21
CA LYS A 126 8.61 -3.34 -6.82
C LYS A 126 9.89 -3.01 -7.57
N TRP A 127 10.14 -1.75 -7.92
CA TRP A 127 11.29 -1.36 -8.75
C TRP A 127 12.62 -1.77 -8.13
N ARG A 128 12.84 -1.45 -6.85
CA ARG A 128 14.09 -1.80 -6.15
C ARG A 128 14.25 -3.31 -6.03
N ASN A 129 13.18 -4.02 -5.66
CA ASN A 129 13.21 -5.48 -5.59
C ASN A 129 13.64 -6.08 -6.93
N LYS A 130 13.12 -5.59 -8.06
CA LYS A 130 13.53 -6.05 -9.39
C LYS A 130 15.01 -5.73 -9.69
N GLY A 131 15.47 -4.53 -9.33
CA GLY A 131 16.86 -4.11 -9.52
C GLY A 131 17.88 -4.96 -8.74
N HIS A 132 17.48 -5.50 -7.58
CA HIS A 132 18.31 -6.36 -6.74
C HIS A 132 18.18 -7.86 -7.03
N LYS A 133 17.56 -8.24 -8.17
CA LYS A 133 17.24 -9.64 -8.53
C LYS A 133 16.32 -10.33 -7.51
N GLU A 134 15.28 -9.60 -7.13
CA GLU A 134 14.34 -9.93 -6.05
C GLU A 134 14.96 -9.80 -4.67
N THR A 135 14.08 -9.65 -3.69
CA THR A 135 14.44 -9.54 -2.29
C THR A 135 14.34 -10.93 -1.65
N ALA A 136 15.27 -11.25 -0.74
CA ALA A 136 15.14 -12.45 0.07
C ALA A 136 13.81 -12.41 0.83
N ARG A 137 13.00 -13.44 0.66
CA ARG A 137 11.57 -13.44 1.01
C ARG A 137 11.28 -13.09 2.48
N HIS A 138 12.16 -13.51 3.38
CA HIS A 138 12.05 -13.27 4.82
C HIS A 138 12.34 -11.82 5.22
N HIS A 139 12.82 -10.97 4.30
CA HIS A 139 13.00 -9.56 4.57
C HIS A 139 11.84 -8.70 4.07
N LEU A 140 10.86 -9.22 3.33
CA LEU A 140 9.79 -8.39 2.75
C LEU A 140 9.13 -7.45 3.79
N GLU A 141 8.96 -7.93 5.03
CA GLU A 141 8.41 -7.16 6.14
C GLU A 141 9.24 -5.95 6.57
N SER A 142 10.57 -5.93 6.34
CA SER A 142 11.41 -4.77 6.59
C SER A 142 11.47 -3.79 5.41
N TYR A 143 11.33 -4.29 4.17
CA TYR A 143 11.34 -3.44 2.97
C TYR A 143 10.08 -2.60 2.81
N LEU A 144 8.92 -3.13 3.21
CA LEU A 144 7.64 -2.42 3.07
C LEU A 144 7.58 -1.14 3.92
N PRO A 145 7.92 -1.15 5.23
CA PRO A 145 8.03 0.06 6.03
C PRO A 145 9.12 1.02 5.53
N GLU A 146 10.26 0.49 5.06
CA GLU A 146 11.33 1.32 4.47
C GLU A 146 10.85 2.07 3.22
N PHE A 147 10.07 1.40 2.37
CA PHE A 147 9.45 2.01 1.19
C PHE A 147 8.53 3.17 1.59
N ILE A 148 7.61 2.96 2.55
CA ILE A 148 6.70 4.01 3.03
C ILE A 148 7.46 5.17 3.66
N TRP A 149 8.43 4.87 4.54
CA TRP A 149 9.28 5.88 5.15
C TRP A 149 9.99 6.72 4.08
N ARG A 150 10.54 6.10 3.04
CA ARG A 150 11.21 6.79 1.94
C ARG A 150 10.25 7.65 1.13
N GLN A 151 9.05 7.14 0.80
CA GLN A 151 8.02 7.95 0.13
C GLN A 151 7.69 9.20 0.95
N HIS A 152 7.56 9.06 2.27
CA HIS A 152 7.31 10.18 3.17
C HIS A 152 8.48 11.18 3.19
N GLN A 153 9.75 10.74 3.20
CA GLN A 153 10.89 11.66 3.10
C GLN A 153 10.86 12.45 1.80
N LEU A 154 10.62 11.78 0.67
CA LEU A 154 10.58 12.42 -0.65
C LEU A 154 9.42 13.42 -0.77
N LYS A 155 8.24 13.10 -0.21
CA LYS A 155 7.09 14.02 -0.14
C LYS A 155 7.42 15.31 0.61
N GLU A 156 8.14 15.18 1.73
CA GLU A 156 8.58 16.30 2.57
C GLU A 156 9.84 17.01 2.03
N ASN A 157 10.31 16.66 0.82
CA ASN A 157 11.53 17.17 0.21
C ASN A 157 12.77 17.03 1.13
N ARG A 158 12.84 15.93 1.88
CA ARG A 158 13.95 15.62 2.79
C ARG A 158 14.93 14.64 2.14
N ASP A 159 16.21 14.87 2.39
CA ASP A 159 17.23 13.91 2.03
C ASP A 159 17.07 12.64 2.88
N CYS A 160 17.03 11.49 2.20
CA CYS A 160 16.81 10.20 2.86
C CYS A 160 18.01 9.78 3.70
N PHE A 161 19.24 10.05 3.26
CA PHE A 161 20.44 9.66 3.98
C PHE A 161 20.54 10.43 5.29
N GLU A 162 20.38 11.76 5.25
CA GLU A 162 20.36 12.60 6.44
C GLU A 162 19.20 12.25 7.38
N SER A 163 18.01 11.99 6.83
CA SER A 163 16.86 11.57 7.65
C SER A 163 17.11 10.24 8.37
N MET A 164 17.84 9.32 7.73
CA MET A 164 18.24 8.05 8.34
C MET A 164 19.26 8.26 9.45
N LEU A 165 20.30 9.07 9.22
CA LEU A 165 21.31 9.38 10.24
C LEU A 165 20.69 10.03 11.47
N ASN A 166 19.81 11.01 11.27
CA ASN A 166 19.08 11.67 12.34
C ASN A 166 18.20 10.67 13.13
N SER A 167 17.55 9.73 12.44
CA SER A 167 16.76 8.69 13.09
C SER A 167 17.63 7.76 13.93
N ILE A 168 18.80 7.35 13.43
CA ILE A 168 19.76 6.52 14.17
C ILE A 168 20.25 7.26 15.41
N SER A 169 20.69 8.51 15.25
CA SER A 169 21.19 9.33 16.37
C SER A 169 20.15 9.53 17.47
N ALA A 170 18.86 9.66 17.10
CA ALA A 170 17.78 9.84 18.07
C ALA A 170 17.42 8.56 18.83
N HIS A 171 17.52 7.39 18.19
CA HIS A 171 17.14 6.10 18.80
C HIS A 171 18.32 5.38 19.47
N PHE A 172 19.54 5.68 19.04
CA PHE A 172 20.78 5.10 19.54
C PHE A 172 21.78 6.22 19.89
N PRO A 173 21.45 7.09 20.86
CA PRO A 173 22.36 8.16 21.25
C PRO A 173 23.66 7.56 21.81
N PRO A 174 24.81 8.22 21.60
CA PRO A 174 26.06 7.79 22.19
C PRO A 174 25.93 7.74 23.72
N LYS A 175 26.54 6.73 24.34
CA LYS A 175 26.60 6.65 25.79
C LYS A 175 27.39 7.86 26.30
N SER A 176 26.84 8.55 27.29
CA SER A 176 27.58 9.56 28.03
C SER A 176 28.70 8.85 28.81
N ASP A 177 29.94 9.33 28.66
CA ASP A 177 31.09 8.89 29.46
C ASP A 177 30.96 9.29 30.95
#